data_AF-A0A920VXZ4-F1
#
_entry.id   AF-A0A920VXZ4-F1
#
_cell.length_a   1.000
_cell.length_b   1.000
_cell.length_c   1.000
_cell.angle_alpha   90.00
_cell.angle_beta   90.00
_cell.angle_gamma   90.00
#
_symmetry.space_group_name_H-M   'P 1'
#
loop_
_entity.id
_entity.type
_entity.pdbx_description
1 polymer ?
#
loop_
_entity_poly.entity_id
_entity_poly.type
_entity_poly.pdbx_seq_one_letter_code
_entity_poly.pdbx_strand_id
1 'polypeptide(L)' 'MIEIKLSQGAKPGHGGILPAAKLTQEIAKNWDVHGEGCGFSPGHTAFTNPLEL' A
#
# COMPACT_ATOMS: atom_id res chain seq x y z
N MET A 1 18.24 -7.37 3.83
CA MET A 1 17.22 -7.50 4.89
C MET A 1 15.88 -7.15 4.28
N ILE A 2 14.83 -7.94 4.54
CA ILE A 2 13.48 -7.74 4.01
C ILE A 2 12.55 -7.47 5.21
N GLU A 3 11.59 -6.57 5.04
CA GLU A 3 10.60 -6.21 6.07
C GLU A 3 9.18 -6.49 5.58
N ILE A 4 8.38 -7.15 6.42
CA ILE A 4 6.94 -7.33 6.19
C ILE A 4 6.21 -6.23 6.95
N LYS A 5 5.68 -5.24 6.21
CA LYS A 5 4.90 -4.15 6.80
C LYS A 5 3.46 -4.60 7.02
N LEU A 6 3.08 -4.86 8.27
CA LEU A 6 1.72 -5.25 8.66
C LEU A 6 0.83 -4.04 9.00
N SER A 7 1.41 -2.99 9.57
CA SER A 7 0.69 -1.81 10.03
C SER A 7 1.64 -0.62 10.15
N GLN A 8 1.09 0.56 10.39
CA GLN A 8 1.86 1.76 10.70
C GLN A 8 1.22 2.57 11.81
N GLY A 9 2.02 3.10 12.74
CA GLY A 9 1.53 3.83 13.91
C GLY A 9 0.67 5.05 13.58
N ALA A 10 0.95 5.73 12.46
CA ALA A 10 0.19 6.90 12.03
C ALA A 10 -1.26 6.58 11.61
N LYS A 11 -1.53 5.36 11.14
CA LYS A 11 -2.88 4.91 10.75
C LYS A 11 -3.00 3.39 10.80
N PRO A 12 -3.20 2.82 11.99
CA PRO A 12 -3.43 1.40 12.15
C PRO A 12 -4.72 1.00 11.41
N GLY A 13 -4.69 -0.14 10.72
CA GLY A 13 -5.87 -0.67 10.00
C GLY A 13 -6.20 -0.01 8.67
N HIS A 14 -5.30 0.82 8.13
CA HIS A 14 -5.39 1.35 6.77
C HIS A 14 -4.12 1.02 6.00
N GLY A 15 -4.24 0.75 4.69
CA GLY A 15 -3.07 0.59 3.84
C GLY A 15 -2.36 1.92 3.58
N GLY A 16 -1.26 1.89 2.82
CA GLY A 16 -0.59 3.09 2.32
C GLY A 16 -1.56 3.98 1.52
N ILE A 17 -1.37 5.31 1.57
CA ILE A 17 -2.19 6.26 0.81
C ILE A 17 -1.22 7.26 0.17
N LEU A 18 -1.28 7.39 -1.14
CA LEU A 18 -0.61 8.42 -1.93
C LEU A 18 -1.70 9.33 -2.53
N PRO A 19 -1.79 10.60 -2.08
CA PRO A 19 -2.74 11.55 -2.64
C PRO A 19 -2.52 11.79 -4.14
N ALA A 20 -3.60 11.99 -4.90
CA ALA A 20 -3.54 12.23 -6.35
C ALA A 20 -2.62 13.41 -6.72
N ALA A 21 -2.62 14.47 -5.91
CA ALA A 21 -1.73 15.63 -6.10
C ALA A 21 -0.22 15.29 -6.07
N LYS A 22 0.16 14.12 -5.52
CA LYS A 22 1.53 13.62 -5.47
C LYS A 22 1.78 12.44 -6.42
N LEU A 23 0.79 12.02 -7.20
CA LEU A 23 0.92 10.92 -8.16
C LEU A 23 1.46 11.46 -9.49
N THR A 24 2.79 11.52 -9.62
CA THR A 24 3.44 11.92 -10.88
C THR A 24 3.27 10.85 -11.95
N GLN A 25 3.49 11.22 -13.22
CA GLN A 25 3.46 10.27 -14.34
C GLN A 25 4.49 9.13 -14.17
N GLU A 26 5.66 9.44 -13.59
CA GLU A 26 6.70 8.44 -13.32
C GLU A 26 6.23 7.43 -12.26
N ILE A 27 5.63 7.89 -11.16
CA ILE A 27 5.09 7.01 -10.11
C ILE A 27 3.95 6.15 -10.68
N ALA A 28 3.02 6.78 -11.42
CA ALA A 28 1.90 6.08 -12.04
C ALA A 28 2.37 4.96 -12.98
N LYS A 29 3.38 5.21 -13.80
CA LYS A 29 3.95 4.23 -14.72
C LYS A 29 4.66 3.09 -14.00
N ASN A 30 5.42 3.38 -12.94
CA ASN A 30 6.18 2.37 -12.22
C ASN A 30 5.30 1.48 -11.35
N TRP A 31 4.17 2.01 -10.85
CA TRP A 31 3.27 1.29 -9.93
C TRP A 31 1.98 0.80 -10.60
N ASP A 32 1.85 1.01 -11.91
CA ASP A 32 0.69 0.62 -12.72
C ASP A 32 -0.65 1.11 -12.13
N VAL A 33 -0.69 2.41 -11.78
CA VAL A 33 -1.87 3.06 -11.17
C VAL A 33 -2.32 4.26 -11.99
N HIS A 34 -3.63 4.47 -12.11
CA HIS A 34 -4.22 5.53 -12.93
C HIS A 34 -4.96 6.59 -12.10
N GLY A 35 -4.52 7.84 -12.22
CA GLY A 35 -5.35 9.06 -12.20
C GLY A 35 -5.95 9.58 -10.89
N GLU A 36 -6.30 8.73 -9.93
CA GLU A 36 -7.18 9.14 -8.81
C GLU A 36 -6.52 9.04 -7.42
N GLY A 37 -5.20 8.82 -7.39
CA GLY A 37 -4.45 8.50 -6.17
C GLY A 37 -4.32 7.00 -5.97
N CYS A 38 -3.42 6.59 -5.09
CA CYS A 38 -3.13 5.17 -4.84
C CYS A 38 -3.40 4.85 -3.37
N GLY A 39 -4.44 4.05 -3.12
CA GLY A 39 -4.75 3.46 -1.82
C GLY A 39 -4.42 1.97 -1.83
N PHE A 40 -3.59 1.52 -0.88
CA PHE A 40 -3.32 0.10 -0.69
C PHE A 40 -4.37 -0.51 0.24
N SER A 41 -4.62 -1.82 0.10
CA SER A 41 -5.48 -2.56 1.02
C SER A 41 -4.93 -2.53 2.46
N PRO A 42 -5.79 -2.53 3.49
CA PRO A 42 -5.37 -2.60 4.89
C PRO A 42 -4.57 -3.85 5.29
N GLY A 43 -4.66 -4.92 4.50
CA GLY A 43 -3.96 -6.18 4.74
C GLY A 43 -3.43 -6.77 3.45
N HIS A 44 -2.47 -7.68 3.60
CA HIS A 44 -1.94 -8.48 2.50
C HIS A 44 -2.95 -9.56 2.11
N THR A 45 -3.09 -9.81 0.82
CA THR A 45 -3.97 -10.87 0.29
C THR A 45 -3.30 -12.24 0.26
N ALA A 46 -1.98 -12.29 0.48
CA ALA A 46 -1.19 -13.52 0.44
C ALA A 46 -1.41 -14.44 1.65
N PHE A 47 -1.94 -13.91 2.75
CA PHE A 47 -2.18 -14.64 3.99
C PHE A 47 -3.41 -14.10 4.71
N THR A 48 -4.09 -14.97 5.44
CA THR A 48 -5.32 -14.62 6.18
C THR A 48 -5.18 -14.80 7.69
N ASN A 49 -4.15 -15.53 8.13
CA ASN A 49 -3.88 -15.80 9.53
C ASN A 49 -2.36 -15.83 9.80
N PRO A 50 -1.92 -15.76 11.08
CA PRO A 50 -0.50 -15.69 11.41
C PRO A 50 0.32 -16.95 11.10
N LEU A 51 -0.30 -18.10 10.84
CA LEU A 51 0.42 -19.33 10.50
C LEU A 51 0.84 -19.37 9.02
N GLU A 52 0.21 -18.54 8.18
CA GLU A 52 0.51 -18.38 6.75
C GLU A 52 1.53 -17.26 6.46
N LEU A 53 1.97 -16.54 7.50
CA LEU A 53 2.89 -15.41 7.40
C LEU A 53 4.35 -15.83 7.25
#